data_AF-A0A1Z7ZM91-F1
#
_entry.id   AF-A0A1Z7ZM91-F1
#
_cell.length_a   1.000
_cell.length_b   1.000
_cell.length_c   1.000
_cell.angle_alpha   90.00
_cell.angle_beta   90.00
_cell.angle_gamma   90.00
#
_symmetry.space_group_name_H-M   'P 1'
#
loop_
_entity.id
_entity.type
_entity.pdbx_description
1 polymer ?
#
loop_
_entity_poly.entity_id
_entity_poly.type
_entity_poly.pdbx_seq_one_letter_code
_entity_poly.pdbx_strand_id
1 'polypeptide(L)'
;MNKVHLSQWWDLTDEEKQDIVSDVVRPHEGVWYAGFSSMLKANLHLLDNYLKKTEEERLSGVACVGSKYIVEEMRREGLKDTRDKRLFNINNNYTADMARLAMLLFPVELKGFFRVRTLKRGFRA
;
A
#
# COMPACT_ATOMS: atom_id res chain seq x y z
N MET A 1 14.28 -10.59 -8.05
CA MET A 1 13.03 -9.81 -8.18
C MET A 1 13.15 -8.90 -9.38
N ASN A 2 12.33 -9.12 -10.41
CA ASN A 2 12.15 -8.13 -11.46
C ASN A 2 11.61 -6.86 -10.80
N LYS A 3 12.35 -5.75 -10.95
CA LYS A 3 11.90 -4.46 -10.44
C LYS A 3 10.87 -3.93 -11.44
N VAL A 4 9.59 -4.04 -11.09
CA VAL A 4 8.51 -3.40 -11.83
C VAL A 4 8.52 -1.92 -11.47
N HIS A 5 8.51 -1.04 -12.48
CA HIS A 5 8.35 0.39 -12.28
C HIS A 5 6.89 0.75 -12.00
N LEU A 6 6.62 1.82 -11.26
CA LEU A 6 5.23 2.21 -10.95
C LEU A 6 4.43 2.48 -12.23
N SER A 7 5.08 3.08 -13.24
CA SER A 7 4.45 3.32 -14.54
C SER A 7 4.08 2.04 -15.30
N GLN A 8 4.77 0.93 -15.05
CA GLN A 8 4.50 -0.37 -15.68
C GLN A 8 3.44 -1.17 -14.92
N TRP A 9 3.14 -0.78 -13.67
CA TRP A 9 2.15 -1.47 -12.83
C TRP A 9 0.76 -1.52 -13.47
N TRP A 10 0.43 -0.47 -14.24
CA TRP A 10 -0.88 -0.32 -14.86
C TRP A 10 -1.12 -1.27 -16.04
N ASP A 11 -0.05 -1.77 -16.65
CA ASP A 11 -0.10 -2.69 -17.79
C ASP A 11 -0.19 -4.17 -17.37
N LEU A 12 -0.01 -4.45 -16.06
CA LEU A 12 -0.02 -5.81 -15.52
C LEU A 12 -1.44 -6.33 -15.34
N THR A 13 -1.62 -7.64 -15.55
CA THR A 13 -2.87 -8.32 -15.21
C THR A 13 -3.03 -8.45 -13.69
N ASP A 14 -4.25 -8.71 -13.23
CA ASP A 14 -4.51 -8.93 -11.82
C ASP A 14 -3.76 -10.15 -11.26
N GLU A 15 -3.56 -11.19 -12.07
CA GLU A 15 -2.75 -12.37 -11.72
C GLU A 15 -1.27 -11.99 -11.52
N GLU A 16 -0.68 -11.24 -12.47
CA GLU A 16 0.71 -10.80 -12.36
C GLU A 16 0.93 -9.91 -11.13
N LYS A 17 0.00 -8.98 -10.88
CA LYS A 17 0.01 -8.14 -9.67
C LYS A 17 -0.09 -8.98 -8.41
N GLN A 18 -0.95 -10.00 -8.37
CA GLN A 18 -1.07 -10.89 -7.21
C GLN A 18 0.21 -11.66 -6.94
N ASP A 19 0.86 -12.17 -7.98
CA ASP A 19 2.13 -12.90 -7.85
C ASP A 19 3.23 -11.99 -7.30
N ILE A 20 3.39 -10.80 -7.87
CA ILE A 20 4.36 -9.79 -7.39
C ILE A 20 4.08 -9.42 -5.93
N VAL A 21 2.81 -9.16 -5.60
CA VAL A 21 2.41 -8.83 -4.23
C VAL A 21 2.70 -9.99 -3.28
N SER A 22 2.41 -11.24 -3.67
CA SER A 22 2.69 -12.41 -2.83
C SER A 22 4.18 -12.57 -2.56
N ASP A 23 5.00 -12.38 -3.59
CA ASP A 23 6.47 -12.44 -3.49
C ASP A 23 7.05 -11.36 -2.57
N VAL A 24 6.40 -10.19 -2.50
CA VAL A 24 6.80 -9.10 -1.60
C VAL A 24 6.23 -9.28 -0.19
N VAL A 25 5.00 -9.76 -0.05
CA VAL A 25 4.32 -9.86 1.26
C VAL A 25 4.83 -11.06 2.06
N ARG A 26 5.00 -12.23 1.42
CA ARG A 26 5.34 -13.50 2.09
C ARG A 26 6.64 -13.46 2.90
N PRO A 27 7.74 -12.85 2.42
CA PRO A 27 8.98 -12.72 3.23
C PRO A 27 8.80 -11.89 4.50
N HIS A 28 7.72 -11.11 4.61
CA HIS A 28 7.47 -10.15 5.68
C HIS A 28 6.22 -10.47 6.51
N GLU A 29 5.66 -11.69 6.40
CA GLU A 29 4.36 -12.04 6.99
C GLU A 29 4.26 -11.75 8.51
N GLY A 30 5.35 -11.91 9.26
CA GLY A 30 5.42 -11.62 10.70
C GLY A 30 5.57 -10.13 11.07
N VAL A 31 5.53 -9.22 10.10
CA VAL A 31 5.65 -7.76 10.29
C VAL A 31 4.33 -7.04 10.04
N TRP A 32 3.46 -7.61 9.20
CA TRP A 32 2.18 -7.01 8.86
C TRP A 32 1.21 -7.03 10.05
N TYR A 33 0.32 -6.04 10.10
CA TYR A 33 -0.81 -6.08 11.03
C TYR A 33 -1.70 -7.29 10.72
N ALA A 34 -2.26 -7.89 11.77
CA ALA A 34 -3.08 -9.09 11.65
C ALA A 34 -4.22 -8.89 10.63
N GLY A 35 -4.33 -9.83 9.68
CA GLY A 35 -5.33 -9.79 8.63
C GLY A 35 -5.00 -8.93 7.41
N PHE A 36 -3.86 -8.24 7.38
CA PHE A 36 -3.45 -7.39 6.25
C PHE A 36 -3.30 -8.20 4.95
N SER A 37 -2.56 -9.30 4.97
CA SER A 37 -2.33 -10.15 3.79
C SER A 37 -3.64 -10.72 3.22
N SER A 38 -4.54 -11.17 4.09
CA SER A 38 -5.88 -11.64 3.70
C SER A 38 -6.74 -10.52 3.10
N MET A 39 -6.70 -9.32 3.71
CA MET A 39 -7.40 -8.14 3.21
C MET A 39 -6.90 -7.79 1.82
N LEU A 40 -5.58 -7.76 1.60
CA LEU A 40 -4.98 -7.42 0.34
C LEU A 40 -5.32 -8.42 -0.77
N LYS A 41 -5.23 -9.72 -0.47
CA LYS A 41 -5.57 -10.79 -1.42
C LYS A 41 -7.01 -10.71 -1.90
N ALA A 42 -7.94 -10.39 -1.01
CA ALA A 42 -9.36 -10.23 -1.37
C ALA A 42 -9.66 -8.93 -2.13
N ASN A 43 -8.76 -7.94 -2.07
CA ASN A 43 -9.05 -6.57 -2.44
C ASN A 43 -7.89 -5.88 -3.18
N LEU A 44 -7.31 -6.54 -4.18
CA LEU A 44 -6.16 -6.02 -4.94
C LEU A 44 -6.41 -4.63 -5.55
N HIS A 45 -7.62 -4.38 -6.05
CA HIS A 45 -8.06 -3.07 -6.55
C HIS A 45 -7.85 -1.90 -5.56
N LEU A 46 -7.79 -2.16 -4.25
CA LEU A 46 -7.48 -1.14 -3.25
C LEU A 46 -6.02 -0.73 -3.26
N LEU A 47 -5.13 -1.67 -3.52
CA LEU A 47 -3.73 -1.39 -3.74
C LEU A 47 -3.58 -0.53 -5.00
N ASP A 48 -4.27 -0.85 -6.08
CA ASP A 48 -4.25 -0.05 -7.30
C ASP A 48 -4.73 1.38 -7.04
N ASN A 49 -5.87 1.56 -6.38
CA ASN A 49 -6.36 2.89 -6.03
C ASN A 49 -5.38 3.65 -5.12
N TYR A 50 -4.77 2.96 -4.15
CA TYR A 50 -3.77 3.54 -3.26
C TYR A 50 -2.51 3.98 -4.01
N LEU A 51 -1.99 3.14 -4.91
CA LEU A 51 -0.81 3.41 -5.72
C LEU A 51 -1.08 4.54 -6.72
N LYS A 52 -2.28 4.60 -7.29
CA LYS A 52 -2.67 5.66 -8.22
C LYS A 52 -2.69 7.01 -7.52
N LYS A 53 -3.33 7.08 -6.36
CA LYS A 53 -3.33 8.30 -5.54
C LYS A 53 -1.92 8.67 -5.06
N THR A 54 -1.11 7.67 -4.71
CA THR A 54 0.30 7.88 -4.36
C THR A 54 1.08 8.50 -5.53
N GLU A 55 0.86 8.01 -6.74
CA GLU A 55 1.49 8.55 -7.95
C GLU A 55 1.03 9.98 -8.24
N GLU A 56 -0.27 10.26 -8.17
CA GLU A 56 -0.85 11.60 -8.33
C GLU A 56 -0.20 12.62 -7.37
N GLU A 57 -0.10 12.27 -6.09
CA GLU A 57 0.51 13.13 -5.07
C GLU A 57 2.03 13.28 -5.25
N ARG A 58 2.71 12.24 -5.72
CA ARG A 58 4.14 12.32 -6.05
C ARG A 58 4.38 13.24 -7.24
N LEU A 59 3.53 13.18 -8.26
CA LEU A 59 3.62 14.01 -9.47
C LEU A 59 3.19 15.47 -9.23
N SER A 60 2.34 15.74 -8.23
CA SER A 60 1.95 17.10 -7.84
C SER A 60 3.08 17.91 -7.18
N GLY A 61 4.21 17.27 -6.87
CA GLY A 61 5.38 17.90 -6.25
C GLY A 61 5.41 17.82 -4.73
N VAL A 62 4.49 17.07 -4.10
CA VAL A 62 4.52 16.84 -2.65
C VAL A 62 5.72 15.97 -2.31
N ALA A 63 6.67 16.53 -1.54
CA ALA A 63 7.92 15.85 -1.24
C ALA A 63 7.77 14.67 -0.26
N CYS A 64 6.81 14.77 0.68
CA CYS A 64 6.52 13.68 1.60
C CYS A 64 5.10 13.78 2.16
N VAL A 65 4.48 12.63 2.40
CA VAL A 65 3.13 12.53 3.00
C VAL A 65 3.12 11.56 4.18
N GLY A 66 2.24 11.82 5.14
CA GLY A 66 1.90 10.82 6.13
C GLY A 66 1.15 9.66 5.45
N SER A 67 1.40 8.42 5.83
CA SER A 67 0.72 7.26 5.22
C SER A 67 -0.80 7.34 5.24
N LYS A 68 -1.36 8.06 6.22
CA LYS A 68 -2.80 8.34 6.34
C LYS A 68 -3.34 9.30 5.29
N TYR A 69 -2.52 10.22 4.78
CA TYR A 69 -2.96 11.22 3.82
C TYR A 69 -3.59 10.60 2.58
N ILE A 70 -2.90 9.64 1.95
CA ILE A 70 -3.40 8.93 0.76
C ILE A 70 -4.75 8.23 1.04
N VAL A 71 -4.88 7.61 2.21
CA VAL A 71 -6.14 6.96 2.62
C VAL A 71 -7.29 7.95 2.77
N GLU A 72 -7.03 9.15 3.29
CA GLU A 72 -8.03 10.20 3.44
C GLU A 72 -8.44 10.78 2.08
N GLU A 73 -7.49 10.96 1.16
CA GLU A 73 -7.80 11.40 -0.20
C GLU A 73 -8.66 10.37 -0.95
N MET A 74 -8.30 9.08 -0.89
CA MET A 74 -9.14 8.00 -1.43
C MET A 74 -10.55 8.01 -0.82
N ARG A 75 -10.66 8.28 0.49
CA ARG A 75 -11.96 8.37 1.18
C ARG A 75 -12.77 9.57 0.68
N ARG A 76 -12.12 10.72 0.47
CA ARG A 76 -12.73 11.96 -0.02
C ARG A 76 -13.30 11.78 -1.42
N GLU A 77 -12.59 11.06 -2.27
CA GLU A 77 -12.98 10.76 -3.65
C GLU A 77 -14.00 9.61 -3.76
N GLY A 78 -14.37 8.99 -2.64
CA GLY A 78 -15.34 7.89 -2.64
C GLY A 78 -14.79 6.59 -3.24
N LEU A 79 -13.46 6.44 -3.38
CA LEU A 79 -12.75 5.24 -3.87
C LEU A 79 -12.78 4.09 -2.85
N LYS A 80 -13.92 3.91 -2.18
CA LYS A 80 -14.14 2.85 -1.20
C LYS A 80 -14.44 1.54 -1.91
N ASP A 81 -14.02 0.41 -1.33
CA ASP A 81 -14.62 -0.87 -1.73
C ASP A 81 -16.11 -0.80 -1.38
N THR A 82 -16.94 -0.74 -2.42
CA THR A 82 -18.40 -0.61 -2.32
C THR A 82 -19.07 -1.96 -2.02
N ARG A 83 -18.32 -3.07 -2.08
CA ARG A 83 -18.84 -4.43 -1.94
C ARG A 83 -19.14 -4.81 -0.48
N ASP A 84 -18.45 -4.19 0.48
CA ASP A 84 -18.81 -4.30 1.90
C ASP A 84 -18.38 -3.05 2.70
N LYS A 85 -19.38 -2.28 3.16
CA LYS A 85 -19.18 -1.10 4.03
C LYS A 85 -18.46 -1.41 5.35
N ARG A 86 -18.43 -2.67 5.78
CA ARG A 86 -17.72 -3.14 6.98
C ARG A 86 -16.24 -3.44 6.70
N LEU A 87 -15.92 -3.90 5.48
CA LEU A 87 -14.55 -4.23 5.07
C LEU A 87 -13.76 -2.99 4.66
N PHE A 88 -14.44 -1.93 4.19
CA PHE A 88 -13.83 -0.66 3.85
C PHE A 88 -14.11 0.47 4.86
N ASN A 89 -14.10 0.12 6.15
CA ASN A 89 -13.30 0.95 7.02
C ASN A 89 -11.85 0.63 6.64
N ILE A 90 -11.19 1.46 5.82
CA ILE A 90 -9.74 1.62 6.01
C ILE A 90 -9.60 2.18 7.42
N ASN A 91 -9.66 1.26 8.37
CA ASN A 91 -9.38 1.48 9.75
C ASN A 91 -7.92 1.93 9.76
N ASN A 92 -7.55 2.87 10.63
CA ASN A 92 -6.17 3.39 10.72
C ASN A 92 -5.10 2.27 10.82
N ASN A 93 -5.53 1.04 11.10
CA ASN A 93 -4.72 -0.16 11.31
C ASN A 93 -3.89 -0.57 10.08
N TYR A 94 -4.44 -0.52 8.86
CA TYR A 94 -3.72 -0.97 7.66
C TYR A 94 -2.97 0.14 6.92
N THR A 95 -3.22 1.39 7.29
CA THR A 95 -2.63 2.58 6.64
C THR A 95 -1.11 2.53 6.59
N ALA A 96 -0.47 2.12 7.68
CA ALA A 96 0.98 2.01 7.75
C ALA A 96 1.51 0.85 6.89
N ASP A 97 0.76 -0.26 6.81
CA ASP A 97 1.15 -1.44 6.03
C ASP A 97 0.97 -1.23 4.53
N MET A 98 -0.06 -0.50 4.10
CA MET A 98 -0.21 -0.07 2.70
C MET A 98 0.99 0.77 2.25
N ALA A 99 1.40 1.75 3.06
CA ALA A 99 2.57 2.57 2.76
C ALA A 99 3.88 1.74 2.73
N ARG A 100 4.03 0.78 3.66
CA ARG A 100 5.18 -0.14 3.67
C ARG A 100 5.21 -1.00 2.42
N LEU A 101 4.08 -1.61 2.07
CA LEU A 101 3.96 -2.43 0.88
C LEU A 101 4.28 -1.63 -0.38
N ALA A 102 3.74 -0.42 -0.52
CA ALA A 102 4.06 0.46 -1.65
C ALA A 102 5.57 0.76 -1.73
N MET A 103 6.23 1.08 -0.61
CA MET A 103 7.68 1.27 -0.57
C MET A 103 8.48 -0.02 -0.85
N LEU A 104 7.94 -1.21 -0.57
CA LEU A 104 8.61 -2.47 -0.91
C LEU A 104 8.44 -2.84 -2.38
N LEU A 105 7.27 -2.54 -2.96
CA LEU A 105 6.99 -2.73 -4.38
C LEU A 105 7.82 -1.77 -5.24
N PHE A 106 7.90 -0.49 -4.84
CA PHE A 106 8.56 0.57 -5.60
C PHE A 106 9.63 1.30 -4.76
N PRO A 107 10.69 0.60 -4.31
CA PRO A 107 11.64 1.12 -3.32
C PRO A 107 12.51 2.27 -3.82
N VAL A 108 12.65 2.41 -5.14
CA VAL A 108 13.41 3.52 -5.75
C VAL A 108 12.51 4.75 -5.91
N GLU A 109 11.29 4.56 -6.40
CA GLU A 109 10.38 5.65 -6.77
C GLU A 109 9.68 6.27 -5.58
N LEU A 110 9.43 5.49 -4.52
CA LEU A 110 8.74 5.93 -3.32
C LEU A 110 9.68 6.12 -2.12
N LYS A 111 11.00 6.13 -2.36
CA LYS A 111 12.00 6.33 -1.31
C LYS A 111 11.80 7.67 -0.62
N GLY A 112 11.49 7.64 0.67
CA GLY A 112 11.31 8.84 1.48
C GLY A 112 9.98 9.58 1.24
N PHE A 113 9.14 9.09 0.33
CA PHE A 113 7.84 9.70 0.05
C PHE A 113 6.88 9.52 1.23
N PHE A 114 6.85 8.35 1.84
CA PHE A 114 6.02 8.09 3.01
C PHE A 114 6.77 8.33 4.32
N ARG A 115 6.18 9.17 5.18
CA ARG A 115 6.57 9.25 6.59
C ARG A 115 5.88 8.15 7.38
N VAL A 116 6.47 6.96 7.38
CA VAL A 116 5.99 5.85 8.21
C VAL A 116 6.62 5.99 9.60
N ARG A 117 5.82 5.89 10.68
CA ARG A 117 6.41 5.78 12.02
C ARG A 117 7.28 4.54 12.05
N THR A 118 8.56 4.70 12.36
CA THR A 118 9.45 3.58 12.66
C THR A 118 8.79 2.81 13.79
N LEU A 119 8.43 1.55 13.56
CA LEU A 119 8.13 0.65 14.66
C LEU A 119 9.45 0.53 15.42
N LYS A 120 9.61 1.31 16.50
CA LYS A 120 10.58 0.98 17.54
C LYS A 120 10.11 -0.36 18.08
N ARG A 121 10.58 -1.45 17.45
CA ARG A 121 10.52 -2.79 17.99
C ARG A 121 11.35 -2.73 19.27
N GLY A 122 10.68 -2.47 20.38
CA GLY A 122 11.14 -2.92 21.69
C GLY A 122 11.03 -4.44 21.70
N PHE A 123 11.93 -5.12 20.97
CA PHE A 123 12.32 -6.46 21.35
C PHE A 123 13.09 -6.27 22.66
N ARG A 124 12.43 -6.54 23.79
CA ARG A 124 13.17 -6.97 24.97
C ARG A 124 13.74 -8.33 24.61
N ALA A 125 15.07 -8.38 24.57
CA ALA A 125 15.85 -9.61 24.58
C ALA A 125 15.50 -10.45 25.81
#